data_AF-A0ABD1S472-F1
#
_entry.id   AF-A0ABD1S472-F1
#
_cell.length_a   1.000
_cell.length_b   1.000
_cell.length_c   1.000
_cell.angle_alpha   90.00
_cell.angle_beta   90.00
_cell.angle_gamma   90.00
#
_symmetry.space_group_name_H-M   'P 1'
#
loop_
_entity.id
_entity.type
_entity.pdbx_description
1 polymer ?
#
loop_
_entity_poly.entity_id
_entity_poly.type
_entity_poly.pdbx_seq_one_letter_code
_entity_poly.pdbx_strand_id
1 'polypeptide(L)'
;MAVYNSSSSLTCPPSNIHIEINAENGDITPSLVACRTASQKWSIIEATSSDPSKPHQMILNGHSSKDELLNEYEQKLEDVRELLNSEELQNQIESLMLVDAIQRLGVDYHFQEEIEAILRRHYVAATTCVDGYTYYTLHNLSLFFRLMRQHGFCIPADIFNNFKGKDGTFEGKLKQDIRGLMELYEAAQLGIEGEDILDEAAKFSGQIVGNRLKHPYHKSIARFSAKKYIRDLQDINGWEKTLKELAKMDYYVAKTAHQQELTQISMWWKDLGLVEEFKQARNQPLKWYTWSMASLSDPSMSEERLELTKSITFVYIIDDIFDLYGTPEELSAFTQAVKRYETC
;
A
#
# COMPACT_ATOMS: atom_id res chain seq x y z
N MET A 1 10.61 9.19 44.04
CA MET A 1 10.74 10.65 43.89
C MET A 1 11.70 10.90 42.75
N ALA A 2 11.17 11.07 41.54
CA ALA A 2 11.89 11.49 40.35
C ALA A 2 10.87 12.27 39.51
N VAL A 3 11.20 13.53 39.26
CA VAL A 3 10.36 14.57 38.67
C VAL A 3 10.51 14.48 37.15
N TYR A 4 9.42 14.19 36.44
CA TYR A 4 9.35 14.36 34.99
C TYR A 4 8.89 15.80 34.70
N ASN A 5 9.83 16.62 34.25
CA ASN A 5 9.56 17.89 33.59
C ASN A 5 10.07 17.77 32.16
N SER A 6 9.15 17.63 31.20
CA SER A 6 9.43 17.92 29.79
C SER A 6 8.18 18.57 29.19
N SER A 7 8.19 19.91 29.24
CA SER A 7 7.37 20.77 28.41
C SER A 7 7.78 20.58 26.95
N SER A 8 6.95 19.93 26.16
CA SER A 8 6.99 19.98 24.69
C SER A 8 5.58 20.22 24.19
N SER A 9 5.30 21.49 23.88
CA SER A 9 4.11 21.94 23.16
C SER A 9 4.12 21.33 21.75
N LEU A 10 3.34 20.27 21.55
CA LEU A 10 2.97 19.77 20.23
C LEU A 10 1.89 20.70 19.67
N THR A 11 2.32 21.75 18.97
CA THR A 11 1.43 22.50 18.08
C THR A 11 1.31 21.72 16.78
N CYS A 12 0.13 21.13 16.52
CA CYS A 12 -0.25 20.60 15.21
C CYS A 12 -0.09 21.70 14.14
N PRO A 13 0.59 21.46 13.01
CA PRO A 13 0.57 22.40 11.91
C PRO A 13 -0.81 22.35 11.23
N PRO A 14 -1.42 23.50 10.89
CA PRO A 14 -2.71 23.52 10.20
C PRO A 14 -2.59 22.96 8.78
N SER A 15 -3.67 22.30 8.40
CA SER A 15 -3.96 21.73 7.09
C SER A 15 -3.66 22.69 5.92
N ASN A 16 -2.87 22.22 4.95
CA ASN A 16 -2.73 22.71 3.57
C ASN A 16 -2.54 24.22 3.35
N ILE A 17 -1.27 24.65 3.24
CA ILE A 17 -0.90 25.92 2.61
C ILE A 17 -0.37 25.61 1.20
N HIS A 18 -1.10 26.03 0.16
CA HIS A 18 -0.56 26.16 -1.19
C HIS A 18 -0.03 27.59 -1.37
N ILE A 19 1.25 27.74 -1.72
CA ILE A 19 1.90 29.01 -2.02
C ILE A 19 1.92 29.16 -3.54
N GLU A 20 1.15 30.10 -4.08
CA GLU A 20 1.35 30.62 -5.44
C GLU A 20 2.18 31.90 -5.38
N ILE A 21 3.28 31.93 -6.13
CA ILE A 21 4.14 33.10 -6.29
C ILE A 21 3.66 33.83 -7.56
N ASN A 22 2.99 34.98 -7.40
CA ASN A 22 2.82 35.92 -8.52
C ASN A 22 4.01 36.88 -8.52
N ALA A 23 4.85 36.74 -9.55
CA ALA A 23 5.97 37.64 -9.80
C ALA A 23 5.44 38.93 -10.42
N GLU A 24 5.08 39.90 -9.59
CA GLU A 24 5.19 41.35 -9.82
C GLU A 24 4.65 42.08 -8.58
N ASN A 25 5.58 42.67 -7.81
CA ASN A 25 5.41 43.45 -6.57
C ASN A 25 5.16 42.65 -5.28
N GLY A 26 6.24 42.46 -4.51
CA GLY A 26 6.30 41.64 -3.30
C GLY A 26 5.72 42.26 -2.03
N ASP A 27 4.38 42.29 -1.94
CA ASP A 27 3.67 42.49 -0.67
C ASP A 27 2.85 41.22 -0.31
N ILE A 28 3.10 40.69 0.89
CA ILE A 28 2.40 39.51 1.44
C ILE A 28 1.19 39.99 2.23
N THR A 29 -0.02 39.74 1.74
CA THR A 29 -1.26 39.87 2.52
C THR A 29 -2.03 38.55 2.54
N PRO A 30 -2.49 38.05 3.70
CA PRO A 30 -3.29 36.82 3.77
C PRO A 30 -4.71 37.11 3.26
N SER A 31 -5.11 36.42 2.18
CA SER A 31 -6.48 36.45 1.66
C SER A 31 -7.20 35.14 1.99
N LEU A 32 -8.34 35.25 2.69
CA LEU A 32 -9.28 34.15 2.92
C LEU A 32 -10.05 33.88 1.61
N VAL A 33 -9.49 33.05 0.74
CA VAL A 33 -10.21 32.58 -0.45
C VAL A 33 -11.03 31.35 -0.07
N ALA A 34 -12.35 31.52 -0.03
CA ALA A 34 -13.32 30.45 0.16
C ALA A 34 -13.10 29.34 -0.89
N CYS A 35 -12.86 28.12 -0.41
CA CYS A 35 -12.74 26.93 -1.25
C CYS A 35 -14.08 26.68 -1.95
N ARG A 36 -14.16 27.04 -3.24
CA ARG A 36 -15.30 26.68 -4.09
C ARG A 36 -15.30 25.16 -4.24
N THR A 37 -16.25 24.50 -3.60
CA THR A 37 -16.56 23.09 -3.83
C THR A 37 -17.03 22.91 -5.28
N ALA A 38 -16.13 22.47 -6.16
CA ALA A 38 -16.53 21.92 -7.44
C ALA A 38 -17.20 20.58 -7.17
N SER A 39 -18.53 20.55 -7.23
CA SER A 39 -19.32 19.33 -7.21
C SER A 39 -19.01 18.51 -8.46
N GLN A 40 -18.03 17.60 -8.37
CA GLN A 40 -17.94 16.49 -9.31
C GLN A 40 -19.10 15.56 -8.99
N LYS A 41 -20.10 15.59 -9.87
CA LYS A 41 -21.30 14.75 -9.81
C LYS A 41 -20.88 13.32 -10.17
N TRP A 42 -20.59 12.50 -9.16
CA TRP A 42 -20.42 11.06 -9.35
C TRP A 42 -21.80 10.43 -9.49
N SER A 43 -22.09 9.84 -10.64
CA SER A 43 -23.30 9.04 -10.83
C SER A 43 -23.05 7.61 -10.34
N ILE A 44 -23.73 7.22 -9.27
CA ILE A 44 -23.83 5.82 -8.82
C ILE A 44 -24.82 5.13 -9.76
N ILE A 45 -24.37 4.09 -10.46
CA ILE A 45 -25.26 3.20 -11.21
C ILE A 45 -25.76 2.16 -10.20
N GLU A 46 -27.08 2.03 -10.05
CA GLU A 46 -27.69 1.00 -9.21
C GLU A 46 -27.29 -0.40 -9.72
N ALA A 47 -26.58 -1.15 -8.89
CA ALA A 47 -26.23 -2.55 -9.15
C ALA A 47 -27.28 -3.47 -8.51
N THR A 48 -27.81 -4.42 -9.27
CA THR A 48 -28.71 -5.46 -8.79
C THR A 48 -27.96 -6.49 -7.95
N SER A 49 -28.61 -6.91 -6.86
CA SER A 49 -28.20 -7.92 -5.87
C SER A 49 -27.48 -9.13 -6.49
N SER A 50 -26.17 -9.25 -6.24
CA SER A 50 -25.42 -10.50 -6.36
C SER A 50 -24.42 -10.61 -5.20
N ASP A 51 -24.10 -11.86 -4.84
CA ASP A 51 -23.37 -12.28 -3.63
C ASP A 51 -21.95 -11.65 -3.52
N PRO A 52 -21.66 -10.86 -2.47
CA PRO A 52 -20.36 -10.21 -2.25
C PRO A 52 -19.19 -11.17 -2.02
N SER A 53 -19.46 -12.43 -1.66
CA SER A 53 -18.44 -13.43 -1.31
C SER A 53 -17.66 -14.00 -2.50
N LYS A 54 -18.04 -13.65 -3.74
CA LYS A 54 -17.43 -14.15 -4.98
C LYS A 54 -17.14 -13.02 -5.97
N PRO A 55 -16.10 -12.20 -5.76
CA PRO A 55 -15.79 -11.05 -6.62
C PRO A 55 -15.57 -11.43 -8.10
N HIS A 56 -15.13 -12.66 -8.38
CA HIS A 56 -14.98 -13.19 -9.74
C HIS A 56 -16.32 -13.33 -10.49
N GLN A 57 -17.44 -13.50 -9.79
CA GLN A 57 -18.77 -13.58 -10.40
C GLN A 57 -19.40 -12.20 -10.66
N MET A 58 -18.76 -11.11 -10.19
CA MET A 58 -19.30 -9.74 -10.19
C MET A 58 -18.91 -8.92 -11.43
N ILE A 59 -18.24 -9.55 -12.40
CA ILE A 59 -17.80 -8.92 -13.65
C ILE A 59 -19.03 -8.57 -14.51
N LEU A 60 -19.45 -7.30 -14.42
CA LEU A 60 -19.95 -6.42 -15.50
C LEU A 60 -21.24 -6.84 -16.27
N ASN A 61 -22.16 -5.89 -16.40
CA ASN A 61 -23.45 -6.03 -17.11
C ASN A 61 -23.28 -6.34 -18.61
N GLY A 62 -23.64 -7.56 -19.04
CA GLY A 62 -23.77 -7.94 -20.46
C GLY A 62 -23.68 -9.47 -20.69
N HIS A 63 -24.82 -10.14 -20.90
CA HIS A 63 -24.99 -11.59 -20.73
C HIS A 63 -24.33 -12.54 -21.75
N SER A 64 -23.54 -12.07 -22.74
CA SER A 64 -22.86 -12.94 -23.70
C SER A 64 -21.33 -12.82 -23.71
N SER A 65 -20.77 -11.80 -23.05
CA SER A 65 -19.32 -11.50 -23.00
C SER A 65 -18.68 -11.80 -21.63
N LYS A 66 -19.50 -12.24 -20.66
CA LYS A 66 -19.13 -12.39 -19.26
C LYS A 66 -18.27 -13.63 -18.99
N ASP A 67 -18.69 -14.77 -19.53
CA ASP A 67 -18.02 -16.05 -19.30
C ASP A 67 -16.68 -16.09 -20.02
N GLU A 68 -16.57 -15.49 -21.20
CA GLU A 68 -15.31 -15.38 -21.95
C GLU A 68 -14.25 -14.57 -21.19
N LEU A 69 -14.62 -13.41 -20.63
CA LEU A 69 -13.69 -12.57 -19.86
C LEU A 69 -13.28 -13.20 -18.52
N LEU A 70 -14.21 -13.90 -17.87
CA LEU A 70 -13.91 -14.61 -16.62
C LEU A 70 -12.98 -15.80 -16.89
N ASN A 71 -13.27 -16.60 -17.93
CA ASN A 71 -12.40 -17.69 -18.34
C ASN A 71 -11.01 -17.17 -18.74
N GLU A 72 -10.93 -16.04 -19.45
CA GLU A 72 -9.65 -15.42 -19.79
C GLU A 72 -8.89 -14.98 -18.53
N TYR A 73 -9.57 -14.39 -17.56
CA TYR A 73 -8.97 -13.98 -16.29
C TYR A 73 -8.45 -15.17 -15.49
N GLU A 74 -9.25 -16.23 -15.35
CA GLU A 74 -8.86 -17.48 -14.67
C GLU A 74 -7.68 -18.15 -15.39
N GLN A 75 -7.70 -18.16 -16.72
CA GLN A 75 -6.57 -18.66 -17.51
C GLN A 75 -5.30 -17.84 -17.26
N LYS A 76 -5.38 -16.52 -17.17
CA LYS A 76 -4.22 -15.66 -16.87
C LYS A 76 -3.67 -15.87 -15.47
N LEU A 77 -4.52 -16.18 -14.49
CA LEU A 77 -4.07 -16.58 -13.15
C LEU A 77 -3.27 -17.87 -13.24
N GLU A 78 -3.76 -18.86 -13.98
CA GLU A 78 -3.07 -20.15 -14.13
C GLU A 78 -1.77 -20.01 -14.93
N ASP A 79 -1.74 -19.23 -16.01
CA ASP A 79 -0.52 -18.95 -16.77
C ASP A 79 0.60 -18.38 -15.85
N VAL A 80 0.25 -17.46 -14.94
CA VAL A 80 1.21 -16.89 -13.97
C VAL A 80 1.62 -17.91 -12.91
N ARG A 81 0.69 -18.75 -12.45
CA ARG A 81 0.99 -19.85 -11.52
C ARG A 81 1.95 -20.87 -12.13
N GLU A 82 1.76 -21.25 -13.39
CA GLU A 82 2.68 -22.11 -14.14
C GLU A 82 4.06 -21.46 -14.26
N LEU A 83 4.14 -20.16 -14.55
CA LEU A 83 5.40 -19.42 -14.59
C LEU A 83 6.13 -19.45 -13.24
N LEU A 84 5.43 -19.22 -12.13
CA LEU A 84 6.01 -19.26 -10.78
C LEU A 84 6.54 -20.65 -10.40
N ASN A 85 5.90 -21.71 -10.91
CA ASN A 85 6.28 -23.10 -10.66
C ASN A 85 7.27 -23.67 -11.69
N SER A 86 7.57 -22.93 -12.76
CA SER A 86 8.46 -23.36 -13.85
C SER A 86 9.85 -23.74 -13.36
N GLU A 87 10.33 -24.92 -13.77
CA GLU A 87 11.70 -25.39 -13.52
C GLU A 87 12.77 -24.45 -14.09
N GLU A 88 12.46 -23.76 -15.20
CA GLU A 88 13.38 -22.83 -15.85
C GLU A 88 13.75 -21.65 -14.95
N LEU A 89 12.77 -21.12 -14.21
CA LEU A 89 12.97 -19.99 -13.30
C LEU A 89 13.43 -20.43 -11.91
N GLN A 90 13.53 -21.74 -11.63
CA GLN A 90 13.90 -22.23 -10.31
C GLN A 90 15.30 -21.76 -9.91
N ASN A 91 15.39 -21.13 -8.74
CA ASN A 91 16.62 -20.62 -8.13
C ASN A 91 17.33 -19.51 -8.94
N GLN A 92 16.71 -19.01 -10.01
CA GLN A 92 17.20 -17.86 -10.77
C GLN A 92 16.72 -16.54 -10.14
N ILE A 93 17.48 -15.46 -10.33
CA ILE A 93 17.07 -14.13 -9.85
C ILE A 93 15.77 -13.67 -10.50
N GLU A 94 15.50 -14.12 -11.73
CA GLU A 94 14.31 -13.87 -12.51
C GLU A 94 13.03 -14.27 -11.76
N SER A 95 13.06 -15.33 -10.94
CA SER A 95 11.92 -15.69 -10.09
C SER A 95 11.64 -14.66 -9.00
N LEU A 96 12.68 -14.06 -8.40
CA LEU A 96 12.52 -12.95 -7.45
C LEU A 96 12.05 -11.67 -8.14
N MET A 97 12.49 -11.42 -9.38
CA MET A 97 11.99 -10.31 -10.19
C MET A 97 10.50 -10.48 -10.54
N LEU A 98 10.06 -11.70 -10.81
CA LEU A 98 8.65 -12.02 -11.04
C LEU A 98 7.82 -11.79 -9.77
N VAL A 99 8.28 -12.30 -8.62
CA VAL A 99 7.65 -12.04 -7.30
C VAL A 99 7.53 -10.53 -7.05
N ASP A 100 8.61 -9.77 -7.27
CA ASP A 100 8.61 -8.33 -7.09
C ASP A 100 7.61 -7.62 -8.01
N ALA A 101 7.53 -8.04 -9.28
CA ALA A 101 6.57 -7.48 -10.21
C ALA A 101 5.12 -7.77 -9.79
N ILE A 102 4.83 -8.99 -9.33
CA ILE A 102 3.52 -9.40 -8.80
C ILE A 102 3.11 -8.51 -7.62
N GLN A 103 4.01 -8.31 -6.65
CA GLN A 103 3.76 -7.45 -5.49
C GLN A 103 3.57 -5.98 -5.86
N ARG A 104 4.39 -5.44 -6.76
CA ARG A 104 4.29 -4.04 -7.22
C ARG A 104 3.02 -3.76 -8.01
N LEU A 105 2.47 -4.79 -8.66
CA LEU A 105 1.17 -4.73 -9.34
C LEU A 105 0.00 -4.91 -8.39
N GLY A 106 0.26 -5.39 -7.16
CA GLY A 106 -0.74 -5.59 -6.12
C GLY A 106 -1.70 -6.73 -6.46
N VAL A 107 -1.18 -7.81 -7.05
CA VAL A 107 -1.91 -9.04 -7.39
C VAL A 107 -1.34 -10.27 -6.68
N ASP A 108 -0.49 -10.05 -5.69
CA ASP A 108 0.22 -11.06 -4.92
C ASP A 108 -0.70 -11.93 -4.06
N TYR A 109 -1.86 -11.42 -3.67
CA TYR A 109 -2.86 -12.17 -2.90
C TYR A 109 -3.37 -13.43 -3.63
N HIS A 110 -3.22 -13.52 -4.96
CA HIS A 110 -3.54 -14.73 -5.73
C HIS A 110 -2.47 -15.83 -5.66
N PHE A 111 -1.25 -15.50 -5.22
CA PHE A 111 -0.05 -16.34 -5.39
C PHE A 111 0.75 -16.51 -4.10
N GLN A 112 0.10 -16.43 -2.94
CA GLN A 112 0.80 -16.42 -1.64
C GLN A 112 1.64 -17.69 -1.42
N GLU A 113 1.11 -18.86 -1.77
CA GLU A 113 1.80 -20.14 -1.59
C GLU A 113 3.03 -20.26 -2.50
N GLU A 114 2.90 -19.85 -3.77
CA GLU A 114 3.97 -19.87 -4.76
C GLU A 114 5.07 -18.87 -4.40
N ILE A 115 4.69 -17.66 -3.97
CA ILE A 115 5.63 -16.64 -3.50
C ILE A 115 6.41 -17.18 -2.30
N GLU A 116 5.74 -17.73 -1.29
CA GLU A 116 6.41 -18.29 -0.11
C GLU A 116 7.38 -19.41 -0.50
N ALA A 117 6.95 -20.32 -1.39
CA ALA A 117 7.78 -21.43 -1.87
C ALA A 117 9.04 -20.94 -2.62
N ILE A 118 8.92 -19.90 -3.46
CA ILE A 118 10.08 -19.28 -4.14
C ILE A 118 11.02 -18.68 -3.11
N LEU A 119 10.51 -17.86 -2.20
CA LEU A 119 11.34 -17.15 -1.23
C LEU A 119 12.08 -18.12 -0.31
N ARG A 120 11.40 -19.16 0.16
CA ARG A 120 12.00 -20.21 1.00
C ARG A 120 13.14 -20.92 0.31
N ARG A 121 13.03 -21.23 -0.99
CA ARG A 121 14.11 -21.85 -1.77
C ARG A 121 15.33 -20.96 -1.85
N HIS A 122 15.14 -19.67 -2.18
CA HIS A 122 16.23 -18.70 -2.22
C HIS A 122 16.88 -18.51 -0.85
N TYR A 123 16.09 -18.47 0.22
CA TYR A 123 16.60 -18.40 1.59
C TYR A 123 17.49 -19.61 1.95
N VAL A 124 17.02 -20.83 1.66
CA VAL A 124 17.78 -22.07 1.91
C VAL A 124 19.06 -22.10 1.08
N ALA A 125 18.99 -21.78 -0.21
CA ALA A 125 20.17 -21.72 -1.09
C ALA A 125 21.21 -20.72 -0.56
N ALA A 126 20.77 -19.53 -0.15
CA ALA A 126 21.65 -18.48 0.37
C ALA A 126 22.31 -18.84 1.72
N THR A 127 21.67 -19.67 2.55
CA THR A 127 22.15 -20.00 3.91
C THR A 127 22.91 -21.32 4.00
N THR A 128 22.72 -22.24 3.05
CA THR A 128 23.34 -23.58 3.08
C THR A 128 24.49 -23.77 2.10
N CYS A 129 24.64 -22.92 1.08
CA CYS A 129 25.73 -23.02 0.11
C CYS A 129 27.05 -22.48 0.67
N VAL A 130 28.12 -23.28 0.56
CA VAL A 130 29.47 -22.97 1.06
C VAL A 130 30.10 -21.75 0.36
N ASP A 131 29.72 -21.49 -0.90
CA ASP A 131 30.24 -20.37 -1.69
C ASP A 131 29.49 -19.03 -1.52
N GLY A 132 28.49 -18.97 -0.62
CA GLY A 132 27.80 -17.73 -0.30
C GLY A 132 27.00 -17.11 -1.47
N TYR A 133 26.14 -16.16 -1.11
CA TYR A 133 25.15 -15.47 -1.95
C TYR A 133 25.52 -15.36 -3.45
N THR A 134 24.75 -16.01 -4.32
CA THR A 134 24.86 -15.95 -5.80
C THR A 134 24.47 -14.59 -6.40
N TYR A 135 24.27 -13.56 -5.58
CA TYR A 135 23.82 -12.23 -5.98
C TYR A 135 25.00 -11.27 -6.08
N TYR A 136 25.68 -11.30 -7.23
CA TYR A 136 26.89 -10.50 -7.48
C TYR A 136 26.64 -9.01 -7.69
N THR A 137 25.42 -8.61 -8.06
CA THR A 137 25.09 -7.21 -8.36
C THR A 137 24.39 -6.56 -7.17
N LEU A 138 24.56 -5.24 -7.05
CA LEU A 138 23.88 -4.44 -6.03
C LEU A 138 22.36 -4.60 -6.13
N HIS A 139 21.83 -4.59 -7.35
CA HIS A 139 20.41 -4.80 -7.60
C HIS A 139 19.92 -6.16 -7.08
N ASN A 140 20.56 -7.26 -7.46
CA ASN A 140 20.08 -8.59 -7.12
C ASN A 140 20.13 -8.86 -5.62
N LEU A 141 21.22 -8.44 -4.96
CA LEU A 141 21.37 -8.62 -3.51
C LEU A 141 20.39 -7.75 -2.73
N SER A 142 20.19 -6.50 -3.16
CA SER A 142 19.20 -5.60 -2.54
C SER A 142 17.77 -6.13 -2.72
N LEU A 143 17.43 -6.65 -3.91
CA LEU A 143 16.14 -7.25 -4.20
C LEU A 143 15.87 -8.47 -3.32
N PHE A 144 16.82 -9.40 -3.28
CA PHE A 144 16.75 -10.57 -2.39
C PHE A 144 16.55 -10.14 -0.94
N PHE A 145 17.40 -9.27 -0.42
CA PHE A 145 17.32 -8.79 0.95
C PHE A 145 15.94 -8.19 1.27
N ARG A 146 15.45 -7.31 0.40
CA ARG A 146 14.16 -6.65 0.56
C ARG A 146 13.03 -7.67 0.62
N LEU A 147 12.95 -8.57 -0.36
CA LEU A 147 11.88 -9.56 -0.42
C LEU A 147 11.93 -10.52 0.77
N MET A 148 13.12 -10.99 1.16
CA MET A 148 13.28 -11.85 2.33
C MET A 148 12.74 -11.18 3.61
N ARG A 149 13.13 -9.93 3.86
CA ARG A 149 12.68 -9.20 5.06
C ARG A 149 11.21 -8.84 5.04
N GLN A 150 10.66 -8.45 3.88
CA GLN A 150 9.22 -8.19 3.74
C GLN A 150 8.36 -9.40 4.13
N HIS A 151 8.89 -10.61 3.90
CA HIS A 151 8.24 -11.88 4.23
C HIS A 151 8.71 -12.49 5.56
N GLY A 152 9.42 -11.73 6.40
CA GLY A 152 9.78 -12.16 7.75
C GLY A 152 10.99 -13.08 7.85
N PHE A 153 11.75 -13.29 6.77
CA PHE A 153 13.01 -14.03 6.83
C PHE A 153 14.11 -13.16 7.43
N CYS A 154 14.90 -13.75 8.34
CA CYS A 154 16.00 -13.06 9.01
C CYS A 154 17.26 -13.06 8.14
N ILE A 155 17.50 -11.97 7.42
CA ILE A 155 18.75 -11.73 6.67
C ILE A 155 19.56 -10.64 7.36
N PRO A 156 20.80 -10.90 7.83
CA PRO A 156 21.66 -9.89 8.42
C PRO A 156 21.97 -8.76 7.44
N ALA A 157 21.92 -7.51 7.89
CA ALA A 157 22.25 -6.36 7.05
C ALA A 157 23.73 -6.32 6.61
N ASP A 158 24.61 -7.05 7.32
CA ASP A 158 26.04 -7.15 7.03
C ASP A 158 26.36 -7.68 5.63
N ILE A 159 25.41 -8.31 4.94
CA ILE A 159 25.59 -8.72 3.54
C ILE A 159 25.93 -7.53 2.63
N PHE A 160 25.56 -6.30 3.01
CA PHE A 160 25.88 -5.10 2.26
C PHE A 160 27.34 -4.64 2.43
N ASN A 161 28.11 -5.22 3.36
CA ASN A 161 29.55 -4.97 3.48
C ASN A 161 30.30 -5.37 2.19
N ASN A 162 29.74 -6.28 1.39
CA ASN A 162 30.28 -6.65 0.07
C ASN A 162 30.37 -5.46 -0.91
N PHE A 163 29.61 -4.39 -0.65
CA PHE A 163 29.57 -3.17 -1.47
C PHE A 163 30.31 -2.00 -0.82
N LYS A 164 31.04 -2.25 0.28
CA LYS A 164 31.84 -1.25 0.98
C LYS A 164 33.31 -1.36 0.62
N GLY A 165 33.98 -0.20 0.58
CA GLY A 165 35.42 -0.09 0.43
C GLY A 165 36.16 -0.37 1.73
N LYS A 166 37.50 -0.32 1.67
CA LYS A 166 38.37 -0.49 2.84
C LYS A 166 38.20 0.60 3.91
N ASP A 167 37.64 1.74 3.53
CA ASP A 167 37.29 2.84 4.42
C ASP A 167 35.98 2.60 5.18
N GLY A 168 35.31 1.47 4.93
CA GLY A 168 34.04 1.12 5.54
C GLY A 168 32.85 1.87 4.96
N THR A 169 32.98 2.57 3.83
CA THR A 169 31.91 3.31 3.17
C THR A 169 31.46 2.65 1.87
N PHE A 170 30.23 2.89 1.42
CA PHE A 170 29.75 2.38 0.13
C PHE A 170 30.61 2.87 -1.03
N GLU A 171 31.08 1.95 -1.88
CA GLU A 171 32.02 2.27 -2.94
C GLU A 171 31.45 3.32 -3.91
N GLY A 172 32.21 4.38 -4.18
CA GLY A 172 31.77 5.47 -5.06
C GLY A 172 31.38 5.04 -6.48
N LYS A 173 31.94 3.93 -6.98
CA LYS A 173 31.60 3.36 -8.30
C LYS A 173 30.14 2.93 -8.41
N LEU A 174 29.49 2.58 -7.29
CA LEU A 174 28.07 2.17 -7.25
C LEU A 174 27.13 3.30 -7.67
N LYS A 175 27.58 4.56 -7.61
CA LYS A 175 26.80 5.73 -8.07
C LYS A 175 26.39 5.65 -9.55
N GLN A 176 27.05 4.80 -10.34
CA GLN A 176 26.73 4.56 -11.75
C GLN A 176 25.59 3.54 -11.94
N ASP A 177 25.37 2.64 -10.99
CA ASP A 177 24.30 1.63 -11.05
C ASP A 177 22.99 2.19 -10.49
N ILE A 178 22.30 3.02 -11.28
CA ILE A 178 21.05 3.66 -10.86
C ILE A 178 20.00 2.62 -10.46
N ARG A 179 19.90 1.49 -11.16
CA ARG A 179 18.92 0.44 -10.85
C ARG A 179 19.25 -0.25 -9.52
N GLY A 180 20.52 -0.55 -9.29
CA GLY A 180 20.99 -1.07 -8.01
C GLY A 180 20.76 -0.10 -6.85
N LEU A 181 20.99 1.20 -7.05
CA LEU A 181 20.74 2.21 -6.02
C LEU A 181 19.25 2.39 -5.69
N MET A 182 18.37 2.32 -6.69
CA MET A 182 16.92 2.34 -6.45
C MET A 182 16.50 1.16 -5.59
N GLU A 183 17.03 -0.02 -5.88
CA GLU A 183 16.71 -1.23 -5.11
C GLU A 183 17.34 -1.21 -3.71
N LEU A 184 18.58 -0.74 -3.58
CA LEU A 184 19.24 -0.53 -2.28
C LEU A 184 18.45 0.47 -1.42
N TYR A 185 17.96 1.56 -2.03
CA TYR A 185 17.16 2.55 -1.33
C TYR A 185 15.85 1.97 -0.80
N GLU A 186 15.21 1.07 -1.54
CA GLU A 186 14.01 0.36 -1.09
C GLU A 186 14.32 -0.65 0.02
N ALA A 187 15.38 -1.43 -0.14
CA ALA A 187 15.86 -2.42 0.82
C ALA A 187 16.23 -1.79 2.17
N ALA A 188 16.93 -0.66 2.15
CA ALA A 188 17.40 0.06 3.34
C ALA A 188 16.29 0.48 4.30
N GLN A 189 15.06 0.56 3.82
CA GLN A 189 13.92 1.01 4.61
C GLN A 189 13.31 -0.08 5.48
N LEU A 190 13.77 -1.32 5.31
CA LEU A 190 13.46 -2.48 6.15
C LEU A 190 14.49 -2.66 7.28
N GLY A 191 15.27 -1.62 7.57
CA GLY A 191 16.19 -1.62 8.68
C GLY A 191 15.49 -1.61 10.02
N ILE A 192 16.09 -2.31 10.98
CA ILE A 192 15.67 -2.30 12.38
C ILE A 192 16.70 -1.55 13.23
N GLU A 193 16.33 -1.24 14.47
CA GLU A 193 17.22 -0.54 15.39
C GLU A 193 18.55 -1.29 15.58
N GLY A 194 19.67 -0.57 15.48
CA GLY A 194 21.02 -1.10 15.57
C GLY A 194 21.67 -1.48 14.24
N GLU A 195 20.97 -1.33 13.10
CA GLU A 195 21.52 -1.63 11.77
C GLU A 195 22.01 -0.38 11.03
N ASP A 196 23.06 0.24 11.56
CA ASP A 196 23.66 1.48 11.02
C ASP A 196 23.99 1.39 9.52
N ILE A 197 24.33 0.20 9.03
CA ILE A 197 24.64 -0.04 7.61
C ILE A 197 23.45 0.27 6.68
N LEU A 198 22.21 0.07 7.13
CA LEU A 198 21.02 0.39 6.33
C LEU A 198 20.69 1.88 6.37
N ASP A 199 20.94 2.56 7.49
CA ASP A 199 20.88 4.02 7.55
C ASP A 199 21.90 4.67 6.61
N GLU A 200 23.12 4.14 6.58
CA GLU A 200 24.14 4.54 5.62
C GLU A 200 23.73 4.24 4.17
N ALA A 201 23.15 3.07 3.92
CA ALA A 201 22.66 2.68 2.60
C ALA A 201 21.55 3.62 2.11
N ALA A 202 20.58 3.96 2.98
CA ALA A 202 19.50 4.89 2.68
C ALA A 202 20.04 6.30 2.38
N LYS A 203 21.02 6.79 3.15
CA LYS A 203 21.68 8.08 2.89
C LYS A 203 22.44 8.06 1.56
N PHE A 204 23.26 7.04 1.32
CA PHE A 204 24.09 6.91 0.13
C PHE A 204 23.25 6.83 -1.16
N SER A 205 22.27 5.93 -1.19
CA SER A 205 21.38 5.77 -2.33
C SER A 205 20.45 6.97 -2.49
N GLY A 206 19.89 7.50 -1.39
CA GLY A 206 18.97 8.63 -1.38
C GLY A 206 19.54 9.92 -1.98
N GLN A 207 20.85 10.15 -1.87
CA GLN A 207 21.51 11.29 -2.54
C GLN A 207 21.32 11.28 -4.07
N ILE A 208 21.22 10.09 -4.67
CA ILE A 208 21.11 9.92 -6.12
C ILE A 208 19.65 9.71 -6.54
N VAL A 209 18.91 8.88 -5.79
CA VAL A 209 17.57 8.41 -6.20
C VAL A 209 16.42 8.93 -5.33
N GLY A 210 16.69 9.53 -4.17
CA GLY A 210 15.67 9.91 -3.18
C GLY A 210 14.62 10.88 -3.72
N ASN A 211 15.04 11.85 -4.55
CA ASN A 211 14.10 12.77 -5.20
C ASN A 211 13.14 12.06 -6.18
N ARG A 212 13.52 10.90 -6.71
CA ARG A 212 12.68 10.08 -7.62
C ARG A 212 11.81 9.06 -6.87
N LEU A 213 12.21 8.68 -5.66
CA LEU A 213 11.55 7.71 -4.78
C LEU A 213 10.98 8.41 -3.54
N LYS A 214 10.14 9.43 -3.77
CA LYS A 214 9.49 10.21 -2.70
C LYS A 214 8.70 9.33 -1.72
N HIS A 215 8.16 8.22 -2.22
CA HIS A 215 7.47 7.20 -1.43
C HIS A 215 8.04 5.83 -1.81
N PRO A 216 8.88 5.22 -0.96
CA PRO A 216 9.31 3.85 -1.14
C PRO A 216 8.14 2.89 -1.30
N TYR A 217 8.31 1.83 -2.09
CA TYR A 217 7.25 0.86 -2.39
C TYR A 217 6.69 0.19 -1.13
N HIS A 218 7.55 -0.25 -0.21
CA HIS A 218 7.13 -0.89 1.04
C HIS A 218 6.38 0.06 2.01
N LYS A 219 6.45 1.39 1.79
CA LYS A 219 5.67 2.43 2.51
C LYS A 219 4.48 2.95 1.71
N SER A 220 4.20 2.34 0.55
CA SER A 220 3.18 2.77 -0.38
C SER A 220 2.16 1.67 -0.59
N ILE A 221 0.94 2.05 -0.97
CA ILE A 221 -0.09 1.10 -1.35
C ILE A 221 0.14 0.72 -2.82
N ALA A 222 0.51 -0.54 -3.07
CA ALA A 222 0.90 -1.04 -4.41
C ALA A 222 -0.11 -0.67 -5.49
N ARG A 223 -1.41 -0.79 -5.19
CA ARG A 223 -2.53 -0.46 -6.08
C ARG A 223 -2.50 0.98 -6.61
N PHE A 224 -1.98 1.95 -5.85
CA PHE A 224 -1.85 3.34 -6.29
C PHE A 224 -0.66 3.56 -7.23
N SER A 225 0.38 2.71 -7.12
CA SER A 225 1.55 2.74 -8.01
C SER A 225 1.47 1.78 -9.20
N ALA A 226 0.56 0.81 -9.18
CA ALA A 226 0.48 -0.26 -10.18
C ALA A 226 0.40 0.25 -11.62
N LYS A 227 -0.43 1.27 -11.89
CA LYS A 227 -0.54 1.88 -13.24
C LYS A 227 0.78 2.46 -13.74
N LYS A 228 1.54 3.10 -12.86
CA LYS A 228 2.86 3.65 -13.19
C LYS A 228 3.81 2.49 -13.49
N TYR A 229 3.81 1.45 -12.66
CA TYR A 229 4.65 0.28 -12.84
C TYR A 229 4.35 -0.47 -14.16
N ILE A 230 3.07 -0.66 -14.51
CA ILE A 230 2.66 -1.26 -15.79
C ILE A 230 3.26 -0.53 -16.99
N ARG A 231 3.33 0.81 -16.95
CA ARG A 231 3.90 1.62 -18.02
C ARG A 231 5.42 1.48 -18.13
N ASP A 232 6.08 1.24 -17.00
CA ASP A 232 7.54 1.24 -16.90
C ASP A 232 8.14 -0.17 -17.24
N LEU A 233 7.31 -1.23 -17.22
CA LEU A 233 7.69 -2.58 -17.66
C LEU A 233 8.00 -2.62 -19.17
N GLN A 234 9.09 -3.28 -19.57
CA GLN A 234 9.70 -3.16 -20.90
C GLN A 234 9.33 -4.27 -21.91
N ASP A 235 8.49 -5.22 -21.51
CA ASP A 235 8.06 -6.41 -22.27
C ASP A 235 9.23 -7.30 -22.75
N ILE A 236 10.27 -7.46 -21.93
CA ILE A 236 11.52 -8.12 -22.36
C ILE A 236 11.47 -9.64 -22.19
N ASN A 237 10.86 -10.15 -21.12
CA ASN A 237 11.07 -11.54 -20.67
C ASN A 237 9.88 -12.48 -20.89
N GLY A 238 8.95 -12.14 -21.78
CA GLY A 238 7.75 -12.94 -22.07
C GLY A 238 6.69 -12.92 -20.97
N TRP A 239 7.07 -13.20 -19.71
CA TRP A 239 6.18 -13.19 -18.54
C TRP A 239 5.60 -11.81 -18.23
N GLU A 240 6.32 -10.73 -18.57
CA GLU A 240 5.88 -9.35 -18.33
C GLU A 240 4.57 -9.05 -19.05
N LYS A 241 4.37 -9.61 -20.24
CA LYS A 241 3.13 -9.42 -21.01
C LYS A 241 1.95 -10.11 -20.32
N THR A 242 2.09 -11.39 -19.96
CA THR A 242 1.06 -12.15 -19.25
C THR A 242 0.68 -11.46 -17.95
N LEU A 243 1.67 -11.01 -17.19
CA LEU A 243 1.44 -10.34 -15.92
C LEU A 243 0.77 -8.96 -16.08
N LYS A 244 1.11 -8.20 -17.13
CA LYS A 244 0.41 -6.94 -17.47
C LYS A 244 -1.05 -7.16 -17.81
N GLU A 245 -1.36 -8.22 -18.55
CA GLU A 245 -2.73 -8.59 -18.92
C GLU A 245 -3.54 -8.95 -17.67
N LEU A 246 -2.98 -9.83 -16.82
CA LEU A 246 -3.57 -10.17 -15.53
C LEU A 246 -3.84 -8.93 -14.67
N ALA A 247 -2.83 -8.07 -14.46
CA ALA A 247 -2.97 -6.89 -13.61
C ALA A 247 -4.02 -5.88 -14.12
N LYS A 248 -4.21 -5.79 -15.44
CA LYS A 248 -5.27 -4.96 -16.02
C LYS A 248 -6.65 -5.54 -15.71
N MET A 249 -6.84 -6.84 -15.88
CA MET A 249 -8.11 -7.51 -15.58
C MET A 249 -8.42 -7.44 -14.08
N ASP A 250 -7.44 -7.74 -13.23
CA ASP A 250 -7.56 -7.67 -11.77
C ASP A 250 -7.99 -6.27 -11.29
N TYR A 251 -7.38 -5.22 -11.87
CA TYR A 251 -7.78 -3.84 -11.59
C TYR A 251 -9.27 -3.59 -11.87
N TYR A 252 -9.84 -4.17 -12.94
CA TYR A 252 -11.26 -4.03 -13.23
C TYR A 252 -12.15 -4.80 -12.24
N VAL A 253 -11.74 -6.00 -11.83
CA VAL A 253 -12.43 -6.79 -10.80
C VAL A 253 -12.46 -6.02 -9.47
N ALA A 254 -11.29 -5.61 -8.97
CA ALA A 254 -11.17 -4.85 -7.72
C ALA A 254 -11.95 -3.52 -7.78
N LYS A 255 -11.85 -2.78 -8.90
CA LYS A 255 -12.60 -1.53 -9.08
C LYS A 255 -14.12 -1.75 -8.98
N THR A 256 -14.64 -2.82 -9.59
CA THR A 256 -16.07 -3.11 -9.61
C THR A 256 -16.57 -3.45 -8.21
N ALA A 257 -15.85 -4.32 -7.48
CA ALA A 257 -16.14 -4.65 -6.09
C ALA A 257 -16.18 -3.39 -5.22
N HIS A 258 -15.17 -2.52 -5.33
CA HIS A 258 -15.11 -1.28 -4.55
C HIS A 258 -16.24 -0.29 -4.88
N GLN A 259 -16.71 -0.22 -6.12
CA GLN A 259 -17.85 0.64 -6.48
C GLN A 259 -19.16 0.15 -5.86
N GLN A 260 -19.35 -1.17 -5.80
CA GLN A 260 -20.50 -1.78 -5.14
C GLN A 260 -20.42 -1.58 -3.62
N GLU A 261 -19.25 -1.80 -3.02
CA GLU A 261 -18.99 -1.57 -1.59
C GLU A 261 -19.30 -0.11 -1.21
N LEU A 262 -18.83 0.86 -2.01
CA LEU A 262 -19.13 2.27 -1.80
C LEU A 262 -20.64 2.58 -1.85
N THR A 263 -21.37 1.91 -2.74
CA THR A 263 -22.84 2.05 -2.81
C THR A 263 -23.49 1.53 -1.53
N GLN A 264 -23.08 0.35 -1.07
CA GLN A 264 -23.57 -0.25 0.17
C GLN A 264 -23.26 0.61 1.40
N ILE A 265 -22.03 1.11 1.53
CA ILE A 265 -21.64 2.01 2.62
C ILE A 265 -22.43 3.31 2.56
N SER A 266 -22.64 3.89 1.38
CA SER A 266 -23.41 5.12 1.25
C SER A 266 -24.88 4.92 1.65
N MET A 267 -25.48 3.78 1.31
CA MET A 267 -26.84 3.44 1.72
C MET A 267 -26.93 3.21 3.22
N TRP A 268 -26.06 2.35 3.77
CA TRP A 268 -25.99 2.08 5.20
C TRP A 268 -25.80 3.35 6.03
N TRP A 269 -24.88 4.23 5.62
CA TRP A 269 -24.61 5.48 6.34
C TRP A 269 -25.80 6.44 6.31
N LYS A 270 -26.53 6.50 5.19
CA LYS A 270 -27.76 7.27 5.08
C LYS A 270 -28.86 6.70 5.98
N ASP A 271 -29.04 5.38 5.96
CA ASP A 271 -30.09 4.69 6.72
C ASP A 271 -29.84 4.76 8.23
N LEU A 272 -28.57 4.87 8.65
CA LEU A 272 -28.19 5.08 10.05
C LEU A 272 -28.70 6.40 10.62
N GLY A 273 -28.97 7.42 9.78
CA GLY A 273 -29.62 8.68 10.17
C GLY A 273 -28.77 9.63 11.04
N LEU A 274 -27.58 9.22 11.47
CA LEU A 274 -26.72 10.02 12.35
C LEU A 274 -26.30 11.37 11.79
N VAL A 275 -26.27 11.53 10.46
CA VAL A 275 -25.97 12.82 9.82
C VAL A 275 -27.00 13.89 10.20
N GLU A 276 -28.27 13.50 10.34
CA GLU A 276 -29.34 14.43 10.67
C GLU A 276 -29.39 14.76 12.16
N GLU A 277 -29.06 13.77 13.02
CA GLU A 277 -29.02 13.93 14.47
C GLU A 277 -27.75 14.66 14.95
N PHE A 278 -26.61 14.39 14.32
CA PHE A 278 -25.31 14.93 14.71
C PHE A 278 -24.62 15.67 13.57
N LYS A 279 -25.26 16.78 13.16
CA LYS A 279 -24.82 17.66 12.04
C LYS A 279 -23.42 18.25 12.20
N GLN A 280 -22.87 18.21 13.41
CA GLN A 280 -21.57 18.75 13.76
C GLN A 280 -20.43 17.78 13.41
N ALA A 281 -20.65 16.46 13.46
CA ALA A 281 -19.61 15.50 13.10
C ALA A 281 -19.21 15.57 11.62
N ARG A 282 -17.96 15.17 11.36
CA ARG A 282 -17.48 14.93 10.01
C ARG A 282 -18.39 13.91 9.32
N ASN A 283 -18.78 14.22 8.08
CA ASN A 283 -19.55 13.32 7.22
C ASN A 283 -18.72 12.98 5.98
N GLN A 284 -17.87 11.94 6.09
CA GLN A 284 -16.88 11.60 5.06
C GLN A 284 -16.82 10.08 4.77
N PRO A 285 -17.93 9.43 4.38
CA PRO A 285 -17.99 7.97 4.18
C PRO A 285 -16.97 7.42 3.20
N LEU A 286 -16.64 8.19 2.14
CA LEU A 286 -15.60 7.81 1.19
C LEU A 286 -14.20 7.77 1.83
N LYS A 287 -13.89 8.72 2.72
CA LYS A 287 -12.61 8.76 3.43
C LYS A 287 -12.50 7.58 4.38
N TRP A 288 -13.57 7.25 5.09
CA TRP A 288 -13.60 6.12 6.03
C TRP A 288 -13.40 4.80 5.29
N TYR A 289 -14.11 4.60 4.18
CA TYR A 289 -13.96 3.42 3.33
C TYR A 289 -12.54 3.26 2.75
N THR A 290 -11.87 4.38 2.42
CA THR A 290 -10.51 4.34 1.86
C THR A 290 -9.53 3.58 2.77
N TRP A 291 -9.69 3.67 4.09
CA TRP A 291 -8.86 2.94 5.05
C TRP A 291 -9.07 1.43 4.99
N SER A 292 -10.31 0.98 4.92
CA SER A 292 -10.64 -0.44 4.78
C SER A 292 -10.12 -1.00 3.47
N MET A 293 -10.31 -0.26 2.37
CA MET A 293 -9.80 -0.63 1.04
C MET A 293 -8.27 -0.71 0.99
N ALA A 294 -7.57 0.20 1.66
CA ALA A 294 -6.11 0.17 1.75
C ALA A 294 -5.58 -0.97 2.63
N SER A 295 -6.31 -1.34 3.68
CA SER A 295 -5.89 -2.36 4.65
C SER A 295 -6.17 -3.77 4.17
N LEU A 296 -7.25 -3.97 3.43
CA LEU A 296 -7.71 -5.27 2.93
C LEU A 296 -7.72 -5.24 1.40
N SER A 297 -6.55 -5.46 0.82
CA SER A 297 -6.34 -5.34 -0.62
C SER A 297 -7.04 -6.43 -1.42
N ASP A 298 -7.13 -7.66 -0.93
CA ASP A 298 -7.77 -8.77 -1.64
C ASP A 298 -9.26 -8.49 -1.88
N PRO A 299 -9.73 -8.38 -3.14
CA PRO A 299 -11.14 -8.18 -3.47
C PRO A 299 -12.10 -9.19 -2.84
N SER A 300 -11.66 -10.41 -2.51
CA SER A 300 -12.47 -11.42 -1.82
C SER A 300 -12.97 -10.98 -0.44
N MET A 301 -12.24 -10.07 0.20
CA MET A 301 -12.53 -9.55 1.54
C MET A 301 -13.56 -8.41 1.55
N SER A 302 -14.62 -8.53 0.74
CA SER A 302 -15.62 -7.47 0.56
C SER A 302 -16.39 -7.20 1.84
N GLU A 303 -16.85 -8.26 2.51
CA GLU A 303 -17.63 -8.16 3.74
C GLU A 303 -16.80 -7.57 4.88
N GLU A 304 -15.55 -7.99 5.01
CA GLU A 304 -14.60 -7.48 6.00
C GLU A 304 -14.32 -5.99 5.78
N ARG A 305 -14.18 -5.55 4.51
CA ARG A 305 -14.04 -4.12 4.19
C ARG A 305 -15.27 -3.32 4.60
N LEU A 306 -16.46 -3.87 4.38
CA LEU A 306 -17.72 -3.21 4.75
C LEU A 306 -17.81 -3.06 6.28
N GLU A 307 -17.60 -4.13 7.03
CA GLU A 307 -17.67 -4.11 8.50
C GLU A 307 -16.57 -3.24 9.14
N LEU A 308 -15.35 -3.30 8.60
CA LEU A 308 -14.26 -2.43 9.03
C LEU A 308 -14.59 -0.95 8.78
N THR A 309 -15.23 -0.63 7.65
CA THR A 309 -15.64 0.75 7.35
C THR A 309 -16.66 1.29 8.35
N LYS A 310 -17.62 0.45 8.77
CA LYS A 310 -18.61 0.82 9.79
C LYS A 310 -17.92 1.12 11.12
N SER A 311 -16.96 0.27 11.52
CA SER A 311 -16.18 0.45 12.74
C SER A 311 -15.36 1.75 12.70
N ILE A 312 -14.65 1.99 11.60
CA ILE A 312 -13.87 3.23 11.39
C ILE A 312 -14.76 4.46 11.45
N THR A 313 -15.97 4.40 10.88
CA THR A 313 -16.94 5.49 10.92
C THR A 313 -17.25 5.89 12.37
N PHE A 314 -17.55 4.94 13.24
CA PHE A 314 -17.80 5.24 14.66
C PHE A 314 -16.58 5.79 15.38
N VAL A 315 -15.37 5.33 15.06
CA VAL A 315 -14.14 5.90 15.61
C VAL A 315 -14.04 7.39 15.29
N TYR A 316 -14.28 7.80 14.03
CA TYR A 316 -14.25 9.23 13.64
C TYR A 316 -15.33 10.07 14.34
N ILE A 317 -16.53 9.53 14.53
CA ILE A 317 -17.62 10.23 15.22
C ILE A 317 -17.29 10.40 16.71
N ILE A 318 -16.80 9.34 17.36
CA ILE A 318 -16.41 9.40 18.78
C ILE A 318 -15.23 10.35 18.96
N ASP A 319 -14.23 10.33 18.07
CA ASP A 319 -13.12 11.28 18.04
C ASP A 319 -13.63 12.74 17.99
N ASP A 320 -14.59 13.04 17.11
CA ASP A 320 -15.21 14.37 17.03
C ASP A 320 -15.95 14.76 18.32
N ILE A 321 -16.66 13.80 18.94
CA ILE A 321 -17.34 14.04 20.22
C ILE A 321 -16.32 14.40 21.31
N PHE A 322 -15.22 13.66 21.42
CA PHE A 322 -14.23 13.89 22.49
C PHE A 322 -13.38 15.14 22.26
N ASP A 323 -13.00 15.44 21.02
CA ASP A 323 -12.04 16.50 20.73
C ASP A 323 -12.69 17.86 20.47
N LEU A 324 -13.93 17.90 19.96
CA LEU A 324 -14.54 19.13 19.45
C LEU A 324 -15.84 19.52 20.14
N TYR A 325 -16.67 18.56 20.57
CA TYR A 325 -18.07 18.84 20.87
C TYR A 325 -18.52 18.55 22.30
N GLY A 326 -18.03 17.49 22.93
CA GLY A 326 -18.49 17.04 24.24
C GLY A 326 -17.92 17.86 25.38
N THR A 327 -18.77 18.21 26.35
CA THR A 327 -18.32 18.78 27.62
C THR A 327 -17.69 17.70 28.52
N PRO A 328 -16.80 18.05 29.47
CA PRO A 328 -16.19 17.07 30.37
C PRO A 328 -17.19 16.17 31.09
N GLU A 329 -18.34 16.72 31.49
CA GLU A 329 -19.42 16.00 32.15
C GLU A 329 -20.08 14.97 31.20
N GLU A 330 -20.42 15.38 29.97
CA GLU A 330 -20.99 14.50 28.94
C GLU A 330 -20.02 13.39 28.53
N LEU A 331 -18.74 13.73 28.33
CA LEU A 331 -17.70 12.76 27.98
C LEU A 331 -17.47 11.74 29.09
N SER A 332 -17.52 12.17 30.35
CA SER A 332 -17.46 11.26 31.50
C SER A 332 -18.67 10.32 31.53
N ALA A 333 -19.89 10.85 31.32
CA ALA A 333 -21.11 10.04 31.27
C ALA A 333 -21.07 9.03 30.11
N PHE A 334 -20.70 9.47 28.90
CA PHE A 334 -20.53 8.61 27.72
C PHE A 334 -19.51 7.49 27.98
N THR A 335 -18.34 7.84 28.54
CA THR A 335 -17.30 6.88 28.90
C THR A 335 -17.81 5.83 29.90
N GLN A 336 -18.60 6.25 30.89
CA GLN A 336 -19.17 5.34 31.88
C GLN A 336 -20.21 4.41 31.25
N ALA A 337 -21.08 4.93 30.39
CA ALA A 337 -22.07 4.12 29.67
C ALA A 337 -21.40 3.03 28.82
N VAL A 338 -20.37 3.40 28.03
CA VAL A 338 -19.59 2.45 27.22
C VAL A 338 -18.89 1.40 28.10
N LYS A 339 -18.30 1.81 29.23
CA LYS A 339 -17.62 0.88 30.16
C LYS A 339 -18.56 -0.16 30.79
N ARG A 340 -19.80 0.23 31.09
CA ARG A 340 -20.78 -0.66 31.70
C ARG A 340 -21.54 -1.49 30.68
N TYR A 341 -21.44 -1.12 29.40
CA TYR A 341 -22.28 -1.67 28.34
C TYR A 341 -23.78 -1.52 28.66
N GLU A 342 -24.13 -0.45 29.38
CA GLU A 342 -25.50 -0.10 29.72
C GLU A 342 -26.09 0.67 28.53
N THR A 343 -27.21 0.19 27.99
CA THR A 343 -28.01 0.98 27.05
C THR A 343 -28.66 2.12 27.83
N CYS A 344 -28.37 3.37 27.46
CA CYS A 344 -28.97 4.56 28.05
C CYS A 344 -30.51 4.55 27.96
#